data_AF-A0A5S4T5E6-F1
#
_entry.id   AF-A0A5S4T5E6-F1
#
_cell.length_a   1.000
_cell.length_b   1.000
_cell.length_c   1.000
_cell.angle_alpha   90.00
_cell.angle_beta   90.00
_cell.angle_gamma   90.00
#
_symmetry.space_group_name_H-M   'P 1'
#
loop_
_entity.id
_entity.type
_entity.pdbx_description
1 polymer ?
#
loop_
_entity_poly.entity_id
_entity_poly.type
_entity_poly.pdbx_seq_one_letter_code
_entity_poly.pdbx_strand_id
1 'polypeptide(L)'
;NSFFLVVSYLLDDKKSKKEYSLMILSVCCLSYAINLFVYRMLPYLKVTSYGVKLCLFLVGICLAGYGTGKILYYGVLTFPIEKCCQLLEYRLQKPFSYFRYGIDMICVTLSLLISLTAQLPLFVREGTIISLVLLSYVIGKAKE
;
A
#
# COMPACT_ATOMS: atom_id res chain seq x y z
N ASN A 1 8.65 0.53 -1.29
CA ASN A 1 8.47 1.72 -2.17
C ASN A 1 9.68 1.99 -3.06
N SER A 2 10.88 2.18 -2.54
CA SER A 2 12.07 2.47 -3.37
C SER A 2 12.34 1.40 -4.44
N PHE A 3 12.25 0.12 -4.06
CA PHE A 3 12.35 -1.00 -5.01
C PHE A 3 11.31 -0.90 -6.15
N PHE A 4 10.03 -0.71 -5.82
CA PHE A 4 8.96 -0.59 -6.81
C PHE A 4 9.10 0.64 -7.70
N LEU A 5 9.69 1.72 -7.20
CA LEU A 5 9.99 2.90 -8.01
C LEU A 5 11.03 2.58 -9.08
N VAL A 6 12.11 1.89 -8.71
CA VAL A 6 13.16 1.45 -9.66
C VAL A 6 12.57 0.48 -10.69
N VAL A 7 11.81 -0.52 -10.24
CA VAL A 7 11.16 -1.51 -11.13
C VAL A 7 10.22 -0.81 -12.11
N SER A 8 9.38 0.11 -11.64
CA SER A 8 8.46 0.87 -12.50
C SER A 8 9.22 1.71 -13.53
N TYR A 9 10.30 2.38 -13.11
CA TYR A 9 11.14 3.17 -14.00
C TYR A 9 11.85 2.34 -15.08
N LEU A 10 12.14 1.07 -14.81
CA LEU A 10 12.71 0.14 -15.78
C LEU A 10 11.66 -0.45 -16.73
N LEU A 11 10.46 -0.75 -16.24
CA LEU A 11 9.36 -1.32 -17.03
C LEU A 11 8.65 -0.31 -17.95
N ASP A 12 8.73 0.98 -17.61
CA ASP A 12 8.06 2.06 -18.32
C ASP A 12 8.85 2.51 -19.57
N ASP A 13 8.32 2.20 -20.75
CA ASP A 13 8.92 2.62 -22.03
C ASP A 13 8.71 4.12 -22.31
N LYS A 14 7.72 4.78 -21.65
CA LYS A 14 7.35 6.19 -21.88
C LYS A 14 7.60 7.05 -20.63
N LYS A 15 8.86 7.06 -20.19
CA LYS A 15 9.29 7.70 -18.94
C LYS A 15 8.99 9.20 -18.92
N SER A 16 8.03 9.62 -18.10
CA SER A 16 7.78 11.04 -17.84
C SER A 16 8.49 11.50 -16.58
N LYS A 17 9.54 12.33 -16.71
CA LYS A 17 10.28 12.87 -15.55
C LYS A 17 9.36 13.59 -14.54
N LYS A 18 8.31 14.25 -15.02
CA LYS A 18 7.33 14.96 -14.18
C LYS A 18 6.51 13.99 -13.32
N GLU A 19 6.07 12.87 -13.90
CA GLU A 19 5.27 11.86 -13.21
C GLU A 19 6.08 11.19 -12.08
N TYR A 20 7.33 10.78 -12.37
CA TYR A 20 8.21 10.19 -11.37
C TYR A 20 8.59 11.17 -10.26
N SER A 21 8.75 12.46 -10.56
CA SER A 21 8.98 13.49 -9.54
C SER A 21 7.78 13.67 -8.62
N LEU A 22 6.56 13.71 -9.17
CA LEU A 22 5.32 13.78 -8.38
C LEU A 22 5.13 12.54 -7.50
N MET A 23 5.51 11.36 -8.00
CA MET A 23 5.47 10.11 -7.26
C MET A 23 6.46 10.09 -6.09
N ILE A 24 7.67 10.63 -6.25
CA ILE A 24 8.62 10.77 -5.14
C ILE A 24 8.06 11.73 -4.09
N LEU A 25 7.57 12.89 -4.54
CA LEU A 25 6.98 13.90 -3.66
C LEU A 25 5.80 13.33 -2.86
N SER A 26 4.91 12.59 -3.51
CA SER A 26 3.74 11.99 -2.86
C SER A 26 4.13 10.98 -1.78
N VAL A 27 5.13 10.14 -2.04
CA VAL A 27 5.67 9.20 -1.04
C VAL A 27 6.28 9.94 0.15
N CYS A 28 7.03 11.02 -0.08
CA CYS A 28 7.59 11.85 0.98
C CYS A 28 6.50 12.53 1.82
N CYS A 29 5.52 13.15 1.19
CA CYS A 29 4.40 13.80 1.87
C CYS A 29 3.57 12.80 2.68
N LEU A 30 3.26 11.63 2.11
CA LEU A 30 2.54 10.57 2.81
C LEU A 30 3.35 10.05 4.00
N SER A 31 4.65 9.85 3.83
CA SER A 31 5.53 9.42 4.93
C SER A 31 5.56 10.43 6.07
N TYR A 32 5.64 11.72 5.75
CA TYR A 32 5.55 12.79 6.74
C TYR A 32 4.19 12.82 7.44
N ALA A 33 3.09 12.70 6.69
CA ALA A 33 1.74 12.67 7.24
C ALA A 33 1.56 11.49 8.21
N ILE A 34 1.97 10.27 7.81
CA ILE A 34 1.93 9.08 8.68
C ILE A 34 2.72 9.35 9.96
N ASN A 35 3.93 9.92 9.85
CA ASN A 35 4.77 10.20 11.00
C ASN A 35 4.11 11.21 11.96
N LEU A 36 3.51 12.28 11.43
CA LEU A 36 2.78 13.28 12.21
C LEU A 36 1.59 12.65 12.94
N PHE A 37 0.81 11.80 12.26
CA PHE A 37 -0.33 11.15 12.88
C PHE A 37 0.10 10.14 13.94
N VAL A 38 1.00 9.21 13.61
CA VAL A 38 1.40 8.10 14.49
C VAL A 38 2.14 8.59 15.73
N TYR A 39 3.09 9.52 15.60
CA TYR A 39 3.96 9.91 16.70
C TYR A 39 3.57 11.20 17.40
N ARG A 40 2.74 12.03 16.78
CA ARG A 40 2.36 13.33 17.36
C ARG A 40 0.89 13.47 17.69
N MET A 41 -0.02 12.88 16.92
CA MET A 41 -1.47 13.06 17.15
C MET A 41 -2.11 11.90 17.89
N LEU A 42 -1.94 10.68 17.38
CA LEU A 42 -2.56 9.46 17.90
C LEU A 42 -2.01 8.93 19.24
N PRO A 43 -0.79 9.26 19.74
CA PRO A 43 -0.34 8.77 21.05
C PRO A 43 -1.22 9.25 22.22
N TYR A 44 -1.89 10.39 22.06
CA TYR A 44 -2.82 10.92 23.05
C TYR A 44 -4.16 10.14 23.09
N LEU A 45 -4.46 9.37 22.05
CA LEU A 45 -5.66 8.55 21.90
C LEU A 45 -5.39 7.12 22.41
N LYS A 46 -5.49 6.93 23.74
CA LYS A 46 -5.36 5.61 24.37
C LYS A 46 -6.68 4.84 24.31
N VAL A 47 -6.91 4.12 23.21
CA VAL A 47 -8.00 3.14 23.14
C VAL A 47 -7.56 1.87 23.87
N THR A 48 -8.30 1.42 24.89
CA THR A 48 -7.96 0.22 25.68
C THR A 48 -8.71 -1.02 25.19
N SER A 49 -9.97 -0.88 24.81
CA SER A 49 -10.81 -1.97 24.30
C SER A 49 -10.31 -2.51 22.96
N TYR A 50 -10.10 -3.83 22.89
CA TYR A 50 -9.67 -4.51 21.67
C TYR A 50 -10.70 -4.38 20.53
N GLY A 51 -11.99 -4.51 20.83
CA GLY A 51 -13.05 -4.39 19.82
C GLY A 51 -13.07 -3.02 19.14
N VAL A 52 -12.88 -1.95 19.92
CA VAL A 52 -12.82 -0.58 19.39
C VAL A 52 -11.57 -0.38 18.52
N LYS A 53 -10.42 -0.94 18.93
CA LYS A 53 -9.19 -0.91 18.10
C LYS A 53 -9.41 -1.60 16.75
N LEU A 54 -10.06 -2.77 16.76
CA LEU A 54 -10.33 -3.52 15.54
C LEU A 54 -11.28 -2.76 14.61
N CYS A 55 -12.37 -2.19 15.14
CA CYS A 55 -13.29 -1.37 14.35
C CYS A 55 -12.60 -0.15 13.74
N LEU A 56 -11.81 0.60 14.51
CA LEU A 56 -11.04 1.74 14.01
C LEU A 56 -10.06 1.32 12.93
N PHE A 57 -9.40 0.17 13.10
CA PHE A 57 -8.47 -0.38 12.11
C PHE A 57 -9.18 -0.73 10.80
N LEU A 58 -10.33 -1.41 10.87
CA LEU A 58 -11.12 -1.76 9.68
C LEU A 58 -11.60 -0.51 8.94
N VAL A 59 -12.15 0.47 9.66
CA VAL A 59 -12.58 1.75 9.07
C VAL A 59 -11.39 2.48 8.43
N GLY A 60 -10.25 2.52 9.10
CA GLY A 60 -9.02 3.12 8.59
C GLY A 60 -8.54 2.46 7.29
N ILE A 61 -8.54 1.12 7.21
CA ILE A 61 -8.18 0.39 5.99
C ILE A 61 -9.16 0.70 4.87
N CYS A 62 -10.47 0.68 5.13
CA CYS A 62 -11.48 0.99 4.12
C CYS A 62 -11.31 2.41 3.57
N LEU A 63 -11.10 3.40 4.43
CA LEU A 63 -10.86 4.78 4.02
C LEU A 63 -9.56 4.93 3.21
N ALA A 64 -8.47 4.31 3.67
CA ALA A 64 -7.19 4.35 2.98
C ALA A 64 -7.27 3.67 1.61
N GLY A 65 -7.92 2.51 1.53
CA GLY A 65 -8.13 1.78 0.30
C GLY A 65 -9.01 2.55 -0.69
N TYR A 66 -10.12 3.12 -0.21
CA TYR A 66 -11.04 3.90 -1.04
C TYR A 66 -10.37 5.16 -1.59
N GLY A 67 -9.67 5.90 -0.72
CA GLY A 67 -8.94 7.10 -1.12
C GLY A 67 -7.86 6.79 -2.17
N THR A 68 -7.07 5.74 -1.93
CA THR A 68 -6.04 5.30 -2.88
C THR A 68 -6.64 4.83 -4.21
N GLY A 69 -7.74 4.07 -4.17
CA GLY A 69 -8.43 3.62 -5.38
C GLY A 69 -9.01 4.75 -6.21
N LYS A 70 -9.63 5.76 -5.59
CA LYS A 70 -10.17 6.93 -6.30
C LYS A 70 -9.07 7.84 -6.88
N ILE A 71 -7.99 8.04 -6.14
CA ILE A 71 -6.81 8.76 -6.65
C ILE A 71 -6.26 8.07 -7.91
N LEU A 72 -6.23 6.73 -7.90
CA LEU A 72 -5.78 5.94 -9.04
C LEU A 72 -6.77 5.99 -10.21
N TYR A 73 -8.09 5.98 -9.95
CA TYR A 73 -9.14 6.13 -10.96
C TYR A 73 -9.03 7.46 -11.72
N TYR A 74 -8.83 8.57 -11.00
CA TYR A 74 -8.69 9.89 -11.63
C TYR A 74 -7.33 10.10 -12.32
N GLY A 75 -6.34 9.21 -12.10
CA GLY A 75 -5.01 9.31 -12.69
C GLY A 75 -4.20 10.54 -12.25
N VAL A 76 -4.61 11.20 -11.16
CA VAL A 76 -4.00 12.47 -10.69
C VAL A 76 -2.67 12.21 -9.99
N LEU A 77 -2.58 11.13 -9.22
CA LEU A 77 -1.41 10.80 -8.43
C LEU A 77 -1.22 9.30 -8.37
N THR A 78 -0.07 8.82 -8.82
CA THR A 78 0.25 7.39 -8.84
C THR A 78 1.35 7.10 -7.85
N PHE A 79 1.14 6.12 -6.99
CA PHE A 79 2.17 5.61 -6.10
C PHE A 79 3.03 4.56 -6.82
N PRO A 80 4.28 4.30 -6.37
CA PRO A 80 5.21 3.42 -7.11
C PRO A 80 4.73 1.99 -7.29
N ILE A 81 4.10 1.41 -6.26
CA ILE A 81 3.62 0.03 -6.33
C ILE A 81 2.38 -0.09 -7.22
N GLU A 82 1.49 0.91 -7.19
CA GLU A 82 0.33 1.03 -8.07
C GLU A 82 0.76 1.23 -9.54
N LYS A 83 1.76 2.09 -9.82
CA LYS A 83 2.31 2.25 -11.18
C LYS A 83 2.90 0.94 -11.70
N CYS A 84 3.64 0.20 -10.87
CA CYS A 84 4.15 -1.13 -11.23
C CYS A 84 3.02 -2.08 -11.63
N CYS A 85 1.96 -2.14 -10.81
CA CYS A 85 0.79 -2.97 -11.10
C CYS A 85 0.06 -2.56 -12.40
N GLN A 86 -0.05 -1.26 -12.68
CA GLN A 86 -0.64 -0.76 -13.93
C GLN A 86 0.21 -1.11 -15.16
N LEU A 87 1.53 -1.01 -15.06
CA LEU A 87 2.45 -1.40 -16.13
C LEU A 87 2.37 -2.92 -16.39
N LEU A 88 2.27 -3.73 -15.35
CA LEU A 88 2.08 -5.18 -15.48
C LEU A 88 0.71 -5.53 -16.06
N GLU A 89 -0.36 -4.86 -15.63
CA GLU A 89 -1.71 -4.98 -16.20
C GLU A 89 -1.70 -4.73 -17.71
N TYR A 90 -1.04 -3.66 -18.16
CA TYR A 90 -0.91 -3.33 -19.58
C TYR A 90 -0.17 -4.42 -20.38
N ARG A 91 0.92 -4.97 -19.82
CA ARG A 91 1.77 -5.97 -20.51
C ARG A 91 1.16 -7.36 -20.54
N LEU A 92 0.51 -7.77 -19.44
CA LEU A 92 0.08 -9.15 -19.22
C LEU A 92 -1.44 -9.34 -19.35
N GLN A 93 -2.21 -8.25 -19.56
CA GLN A 93 -3.66 -8.29 -19.77
C GLN A 93 -4.42 -9.01 -18.64
N LYS A 94 -3.89 -8.94 -17.42
CA LYS A 94 -4.54 -9.43 -16.19
C LYS A 94 -5.00 -8.22 -15.38
N PRO A 95 -6.10 -8.35 -14.60
CA PRO A 95 -6.66 -7.22 -13.89
C PRO A 95 -5.67 -6.70 -12.84
N PHE A 96 -5.64 -5.38 -12.65
CA PHE A 96 -4.81 -4.72 -11.63
C PHE A 96 -4.85 -5.38 -10.25
N SER A 97 -6.05 -5.79 -9.81
CA SER A 97 -6.24 -6.43 -8.49
C SER A 97 -5.41 -7.70 -8.36
N TYR A 98 -5.24 -8.48 -9.43
CA TYR A 98 -4.41 -9.69 -9.43
C TYR A 98 -2.95 -9.37 -9.10
N PHE A 99 -2.38 -8.33 -9.72
CA PHE A 99 -1.00 -7.91 -9.43
C PHE A 99 -0.87 -7.31 -8.04
N ARG A 100 -1.85 -6.51 -7.58
CA ARG A 100 -1.81 -5.91 -6.25
C ARG A 100 -1.81 -6.96 -5.15
N TYR A 101 -2.69 -7.96 -5.25
CA TYR A 101 -2.74 -9.10 -4.34
C TYR A 101 -1.47 -9.95 -4.40
N GLY A 102 -0.96 -10.21 -5.60
CA GLY A 102 0.27 -11.00 -5.77
C GLY A 102 1.48 -10.35 -5.11
N ILE A 103 1.66 -9.03 -5.30
CA ILE A 103 2.76 -8.30 -4.68
C ILE A 103 2.61 -8.26 -3.16
N ASP A 104 1.41 -7.98 -2.64
CA ASP A 104 1.17 -7.97 -1.19
C ASP A 104 1.43 -9.34 -0.56
N MET A 105 1.00 -10.42 -1.22
CA MET A 105 1.27 -11.79 -0.78
C MET A 105 2.76 -12.09 -0.73
N ILE A 106 3.51 -11.78 -1.80
CA ILE A 106 4.97 -11.94 -1.84
C ILE A 106 5.63 -11.16 -0.71
N CYS A 107 5.24 -9.90 -0.49
CA CYS A 107 5.80 -9.07 0.58
C CYS A 107 5.53 -9.65 1.98
N VAL A 108 4.32 -10.13 2.26
CA VAL A 108 3.99 -10.75 3.55
C VAL A 108 4.73 -12.08 3.73
N THR A 109 4.77 -12.93 2.71
CA THR A 109 5.51 -14.20 2.78
C THR A 109 7.00 -13.98 2.99
N LEU A 110 7.61 -13.01 2.28
CA LEU A 110 9.01 -12.66 2.47
C LEU A 110 9.27 -12.09 3.87
N SER A 111 8.38 -11.24 4.39
CA SER A 111 8.46 -10.74 5.76
C SER A 111 8.42 -11.88 6.78
N LEU A 112 7.54 -12.87 6.60
CA LEU A 112 7.45 -14.03 7.48
C LEU A 112 8.72 -14.88 7.43
N LEU A 113 9.23 -15.16 6.23
CA LEU A 113 10.47 -15.93 6.04
C LEU A 113 11.66 -15.25 6.72
N ILE A 114 11.79 -13.93 6.57
CA ILE A 114 12.87 -13.17 7.21
C ILE A 114 12.72 -13.22 8.74
N SER A 115 11.52 -13.01 9.28
CA SER A 115 11.30 -13.08 10.73
C SER A 115 11.63 -14.46 11.30
N LEU A 116 11.26 -15.55 10.60
CA LEU A 116 11.53 -16.93 11.03
C LEU A 116 13.01 -17.29 10.97
N THR A 117 13.67 -16.94 9.85
CA THR A 117 15.10 -17.28 9.64
C THR A 117 16.04 -16.51 10.55
N ALA A 118 15.73 -15.25 10.83
CA ALA A 118 16.55 -14.40 11.69
C ALA A 118 16.08 -14.37 13.16
N GLN A 119 15.13 -15.25 13.54
CA GLN A 119 14.60 -15.37 14.92
C GLN A 119 14.06 -14.04 15.49
N LEU A 120 13.52 -13.17 14.64
CA LEU A 120 12.90 -11.92 15.09
C LEU A 120 11.49 -12.17 15.64
N PRO A 121 11.00 -11.30 16.55
CA PRO A 121 9.60 -11.36 16.95
C PRO A 121 8.69 -11.27 15.73
N LEU A 122 7.72 -12.19 15.65
CA LEU A 122 6.72 -12.21 14.58
C LEU A 122 5.84 -10.96 14.71
N PHE A 123 6.13 -9.96 13.88
CA PHE A 123 5.34 -8.74 13.79
C PHE A 123 4.05 -8.92 12.96
N VAL A 124 3.95 -10.01 12.20
CA VAL A 124 2.76 -10.38 11.44
C VAL A 124 1.69 -10.84 12.41
N ARG A 125 0.60 -10.08 12.48
CA ARG A 125 -0.56 -10.34 13.34
C ARG A 125 -1.82 -10.43 12.48
N GLU A 126 -2.95 -10.72 13.10
CA GLU A 126 -4.25 -10.77 12.40
C GLU A 126 -4.53 -9.50 11.60
N GLY A 127 -4.14 -8.33 12.12
CA GLY A 127 -4.25 -7.07 11.40
C GLY A 127 -3.52 -7.06 10.05
N THR A 128 -2.39 -7.74 9.92
CA THR A 128 -1.63 -7.84 8.66
C THR A 128 -2.40 -8.65 7.62
N ILE A 129 -2.98 -9.78 8.04
CA ILE A 129 -3.80 -10.64 7.17
C ILE A 129 -5.06 -9.88 6.73
N ILE A 130 -5.74 -9.23 7.68
CA ILE A 130 -6.93 -8.41 7.41
C ILE A 130 -6.57 -7.29 6.43
N SER A 131 -5.47 -6.56 6.65
CA SER A 131 -5.05 -5.49 5.74
C SER A 131 -4.72 -5.98 4.35
N LEU A 132 -4.07 -7.15 4.21
CA LEU A 132 -3.72 -7.71 2.91
C LEU A 132 -4.96 -8.00 2.08
N VAL A 133 -5.98 -8.62 2.69
CA VAL A 133 -7.21 -8.97 1.96
C VAL A 133 -8.04 -7.73 1.69
N LEU A 134 -8.29 -6.91 2.72
CA LEU A 134 -9.25 -5.83 2.69
C LEU A 134 -8.74 -4.61 1.92
N LEU A 135 -7.47 -4.22 2.09
CA LEU A 135 -6.91 -3.05 1.42
C LEU A 135 -6.87 -3.27 -0.09
N SER A 136 -6.30 -4.39 -0.53
CA SER A 136 -6.23 -4.75 -1.95
C SER A 136 -7.62 -4.92 -2.57
N TYR A 137 -8.60 -5.41 -1.81
CA TYR A 137 -10.00 -5.52 -2.25
C TYR A 137 -10.60 -4.13 -2.51
N VAL A 138 -10.51 -3.24 -1.52
CA VAL A 138 -11.13 -1.92 -1.58
C VAL A 138 -10.48 -1.05 -2.66
N ILE A 139 -9.15 -1.11 -2.82
CA ILE A 139 -8.46 -0.40 -3.90
C ILE A 139 -8.94 -0.90 -5.26
N GLY A 140 -8.99 -2.23 -5.44
CA GLY A 140 -9.47 -2.84 -6.69
C GLY A 140 -10.88 -2.39 -7.04
N LYS A 141 -11.80 -2.41 -6.06
CA LYS A 141 -13.19 -2.00 -6.25
C LYS A 141 -13.38 -0.50 -6.46
N ALA A 142 -12.58 0.34 -5.81
CA ALA A 142 -12.71 1.79 -5.94
C ALA A 142 -12.09 2.36 -7.23
N LYS A 143 -11.19 1.60 -7.86
CA LYS A 143 -10.59 1.87 -9.18
C LYS A 143 -11.53 1.50 -10.34
N GLU A 144 -12.49 0.61 -10.14
CA GLU A 144 -13.58 0.33 -11.09
C GLU A 144 -14.61 1.48 -11.08
#